data_AF-A0A520B8X1-F1
#
_entry.id   AF-A0A520B8X1-F1
#
_cell.length_a   1.000
_cell.length_b   1.000
_cell.length_c   1.000
_cell.angle_alpha   90.00
_cell.angle_beta   90.00
_cell.angle_gamma   90.00
#
_symmetry.space_group_name_H-M   'P 1'
#
loop_
_entity.id
_entity.type
_entity.pdbx_description
1 polymer ?
#
loop_
_entity_poly.entity_id
_entity_poly.type
_entity_poly.pdbx_seq_one_letter_code
_entity_poly.pdbx_strand_id
1 'polypeptide(L)'
;MGRIDWRLDDDFGEPPPAADWADGLIVLNLSHLNAGVAGGEIVGAIQLDTRPAPPQWKVSLDADNMAIERWLKPEVKLVSAHPITGRVKARLDVQGTGRSVAELLGSLNGPLQLRLENGSISHVLTEAVGLDVAQGLGMLLRGDRNLPLNCARLDGRFAAGVLRPRTAIVDNRDSRIDLDGRISLKDESLDLRVVAKPKDFSPLTLRAPVRLQGTLAEPRVALEGKRLGGRAIAALALGALTPPAALLAFIDPGEDLPDVDCSLAPRQVEAPRPISRR
;
A
#
# COMPACT_ATOMS: atom_id res chain seq x y z
N MET A 1 -3.33 -18.72 15.72
CA MET A 1 -2.27 -19.67 15.38
C MET A 1 -2.54 -20.18 13.97
N GLY A 2 -1.87 -19.62 12.96
CA GLY A 2 -1.89 -20.19 11.61
C GLY A 2 -1.01 -21.44 11.62
N ARG A 3 -1.56 -22.58 11.23
CA ARG A 3 -0.79 -23.81 11.02
C ARG A 3 -0.25 -23.72 9.59
N ILE A 4 1.07 -23.65 9.45
CA ILE A 4 1.69 -23.81 8.15
C ILE A 4 1.73 -25.32 7.91
N ASP A 5 0.75 -25.85 7.18
CA ASP A 5 0.81 -27.23 6.68
C ASP A 5 1.82 -27.25 5.53
N TRP A 6 3.06 -27.58 5.85
CA TRP A 6 4.02 -28.00 4.84
C TRP A 6 3.73 -29.46 4.53
N ARG A 7 3.00 -29.70 3.43
CA ARG A 7 2.98 -31.02 2.80
C ARG A 7 4.14 -31.02 1.81
N LEU A 8 5.25 -31.65 2.19
CA LEU A 8 6.08 -32.29 1.18
C LEU A 8 5.18 -33.41 0.65
N ASP A 9 4.43 -33.14 -0.42
CA ASP A 9 3.80 -34.24 -1.14
C ASP A 9 4.95 -35.04 -1.74
N ASP A 10 5.01 -36.31 -1.34
CA ASP A 10 6.01 -37.32 -1.68
C ASP A 10 6.02 -37.66 -3.20
N ASP A 11 5.28 -36.89 -4.01
CA ASP A 11 5.11 -37.03 -5.46
C ASP A 11 6.10 -36.19 -6.27
N PHE A 12 7.14 -35.63 -5.64
CA PHE A 12 8.35 -35.27 -6.40
C PHE A 12 9.01 -36.56 -6.88
N GLY A 13 8.57 -37.03 -8.06
CA GLY A 13 9.41 -37.82 -8.95
C GLY A 13 10.82 -37.26 -8.97
N GLU A 14 11.78 -38.17 -9.09
CA GLU A 14 13.23 -38.00 -8.91
C GLU A 14 13.72 -36.54 -8.84
N PRO A 15 14.54 -36.18 -7.83
CA PRO A 15 15.13 -34.84 -7.73
C PRO A 15 15.71 -34.45 -9.11
N PRO A 16 15.51 -33.21 -9.58
CA PRO A 16 15.96 -32.82 -10.91
C PRO A 16 17.42 -33.26 -11.07
N PRO A 17 17.80 -33.90 -12.18
CA PRO A 17 19.11 -34.56 -12.37
C PRO A 17 20.32 -33.61 -12.35
N ALA A 18 20.16 -32.38 -11.85
CA ALA A 18 21.18 -31.37 -11.68
C ALA A 18 21.15 -30.72 -10.28
N ALA A 19 20.67 -31.40 -9.24
CA ALA A 19 21.14 -31.11 -7.89
C ALA A 19 22.59 -31.62 -7.79
N ASP A 20 23.53 -30.79 -8.22
CA ASP A 20 24.96 -31.07 -8.12
C ASP A 20 25.38 -30.87 -6.65
N TRP A 21 25.60 -31.98 -5.94
CA TRP A 21 25.98 -31.98 -4.53
C TRP A 21 27.49 -31.75 -4.31
N ALA A 22 28.24 -31.44 -5.37
CA ALA A 22 29.63 -31.03 -5.26
C ALA A 22 29.73 -29.51 -4.98
N ASP A 23 30.48 -29.14 -3.94
CA ASP A 23 30.98 -27.79 -3.66
C ASP A 23 30.09 -26.78 -2.90
N GLY A 24 28.94 -27.19 -2.35
CA GLY A 24 28.16 -26.32 -1.44
C GLY A 24 27.46 -25.14 -2.12
N LEU A 25 27.29 -25.22 -3.45
CA LEU A 25 26.64 -24.23 -4.29
C LEU A 25 25.23 -24.73 -4.67
N ILE A 26 24.21 -24.29 -3.93
CA ILE A 26 22.82 -24.71 -4.12
C ILE A 26 22.06 -23.64 -4.92
N VAL A 27 21.43 -24.06 -6.02
CA VAL A 27 20.32 -23.33 -6.63
C VAL A 27 19.01 -24.02 -6.21
N LEU A 28 18.29 -23.44 -5.27
CA LEU A 28 16.96 -23.93 -4.87
C LEU A 28 15.92 -23.27 -5.76
N ASN A 29 15.06 -24.06 -6.38
CA ASN A 29 13.94 -23.57 -7.18
C ASN A 29 12.63 -24.16 -6.66
N LEU A 30 11.79 -23.33 -6.06
CA LEU A 30 10.41 -23.66 -5.73
C LEU A 30 9.52 -23.07 -6.82
N SER A 31 9.18 -23.86 -7.83
CA SER A 31 8.44 -23.39 -9.02
C SER A 31 6.93 -23.23 -8.78
N HIS A 32 6.40 -23.93 -7.78
CA HIS A 32 4.99 -23.94 -7.43
C HIS A 32 4.84 -23.83 -5.91
N LEU A 33 4.87 -22.59 -5.40
CA LEU A 33 4.32 -22.29 -4.09
C LEU A 33 2.80 -22.23 -4.22
N ASN A 34 2.09 -22.89 -3.31
CA ASN A 34 0.68 -22.63 -3.06
C ASN A 34 0.47 -22.67 -1.55
N ALA A 35 0.17 -21.53 -0.95
CA ALA A 35 -0.01 -21.42 0.50
C ALA A 35 -1.23 -20.56 0.83
N GLY A 36 -2.06 -21.03 1.77
CA GLY A 36 -3.16 -20.24 2.30
C GLY A 36 -2.68 -19.20 3.31
N VAL A 37 -2.95 -17.92 3.07
CA VAL A 37 -2.59 -16.82 3.99
C VAL A 37 -3.75 -15.84 4.13
N ALA A 38 -4.09 -15.46 5.36
CA ALA A 38 -5.17 -14.51 5.64
C ALA A 38 -6.57 -14.92 5.12
N GLY A 39 -6.80 -16.22 4.85
CA GLY A 39 -8.02 -16.68 4.19
C GLY A 39 -8.06 -16.46 2.68
N GLY A 40 -6.94 -16.05 2.08
CA GLY A 40 -6.67 -16.08 0.65
C GLY A 40 -5.56 -17.09 0.33
N GLU A 41 -4.96 -16.95 -0.84
CA GLU A 41 -3.91 -17.82 -1.37
C GLU A 41 -2.73 -17.01 -1.90
N ILE A 42 -1.53 -17.59 -1.81
CA ILE A 42 -0.32 -17.07 -2.42
C ILE A 42 0.23 -18.16 -3.32
N VAL A 43 0.40 -17.82 -4.60
CA VAL A 43 0.99 -18.69 -5.61
C VAL A 43 2.23 -18.04 -6.21
N GLY A 44 3.20 -18.84 -6.63
CA GLY A 44 4.36 -18.30 -7.33
C GLY A 44 5.60 -19.15 -7.26
N ALA A 45 6.73 -18.52 -7.50
CA ALA A 45 8.03 -19.15 -7.51
C ALA A 45 9.10 -18.37 -6.75
N ILE A 46 10.00 -19.10 -6.11
CA ILE A 46 11.16 -18.56 -5.40
C ILE A 46 12.41 -19.31 -5.86
N GLN A 47 13.42 -18.56 -6.29
CA GLN A 47 14.74 -19.08 -6.61
C GLN A 47 15.77 -18.47 -5.66
N LEU A 48 16.60 -19.32 -5.06
CA LEU A 48 17.77 -18.94 -4.30
C LEU A 48 19.02 -19.46 -5.02
N ASP A 49 19.93 -18.55 -5.37
CA ASP A 49 21.25 -18.87 -5.91
C ASP A 49 22.31 -18.50 -4.86
N THR A 50 22.96 -19.52 -4.29
CA THR A 50 23.99 -19.35 -3.26
C THR A 50 25.40 -19.20 -3.82
N ARG A 51 25.58 -19.23 -5.16
CA ARG A 51 26.90 -19.06 -5.79
C ARG A 51 27.49 -17.67 -5.56
N PRO A 52 26.70 -16.58 -5.68
CA PRO A 52 27.17 -15.26 -5.29
C PRO A 52 27.20 -15.12 -3.76
N ALA A 53 28.14 -14.32 -3.25
CA ALA A 53 28.20 -13.91 -1.85
C ALA A 53 28.02 -12.38 -1.76
N PRO A 54 26.90 -11.85 -1.23
CA PRO A 54 25.76 -12.57 -0.62
C PRO A 54 24.88 -13.34 -1.62
N PRO A 55 24.12 -14.36 -1.16
CA PRO A 55 23.21 -15.13 -2.00
C PRO A 55 22.16 -14.26 -2.70
N GLN A 56 21.80 -14.64 -3.93
CA GLN A 56 20.81 -13.95 -4.73
C GLN A 56 19.45 -14.65 -4.65
N TRP A 57 18.39 -13.86 -4.52
CA TRP A 57 17.01 -14.32 -4.51
C TRP A 57 16.25 -13.74 -5.70
N LYS A 58 15.38 -14.55 -6.31
CA LYS A 58 14.34 -14.11 -7.24
C LYS A 58 13.00 -14.63 -6.73
N VAL A 59 12.01 -13.73 -6.65
CA VAL A 59 10.72 -13.99 -6.03
C VAL A 59 9.64 -13.45 -6.96
N SER A 60 8.80 -14.33 -7.48
CA SER A 60 7.62 -13.98 -8.27
C SER A 60 6.40 -14.54 -7.56
N LEU A 61 5.60 -13.69 -6.92
CA LEU A 61 4.42 -14.06 -6.14
C LEU A 61 3.19 -13.32 -6.63
N ASP A 62 2.10 -14.04 -6.78
CA ASP A 62 0.74 -13.53 -6.93
C ASP A 62 -0.04 -13.95 -5.67
N ALA A 63 -0.59 -12.98 -4.95
CA ALA A 63 -1.48 -13.23 -3.81
C ALA A 63 -2.90 -12.80 -4.16
N ASP A 64 -3.87 -13.61 -3.78
CA ASP A 64 -5.28 -13.38 -4.06
C ASP A 64 -6.14 -13.57 -2.80
N ASN A 65 -7.24 -12.81 -2.75
CA ASN A 65 -8.34 -12.90 -1.80
C ASN A 65 -7.94 -12.79 -0.32
N MET A 66 -6.82 -12.13 -0.03
CA MET A 66 -6.33 -11.96 1.34
C MET A 66 -7.20 -10.93 2.08
N ALA A 67 -7.84 -11.33 3.18
CA ALA A 67 -8.67 -10.43 3.97
C ALA A 67 -7.80 -9.42 4.74
N ILE A 68 -7.87 -8.13 4.38
CA ILE A 68 -6.99 -7.09 4.95
C ILE A 68 -7.22 -6.88 6.45
N GLU A 69 -8.47 -7.05 6.88
CA GLU A 69 -8.90 -6.94 8.28
C GLU A 69 -8.25 -7.99 9.19
N ARG A 70 -7.70 -9.08 8.63
CA ARG A 70 -7.00 -10.10 9.41
C ARG A 70 -5.54 -9.72 9.69
N TRP A 71 -4.99 -8.76 8.95
CA TRP A 71 -3.61 -8.30 9.07
C TRP A 71 -3.52 -6.94 9.76
N LEU A 72 -4.45 -6.04 9.45
CA LEU A 72 -4.56 -4.75 10.11
C LEU A 72 -5.24 -4.94 11.47
N LYS A 73 -4.45 -4.86 12.54
CA LYS A 73 -4.95 -4.73 13.91
C LYS A 73 -4.61 -3.34 14.43
N PRO A 74 -5.29 -2.29 13.96
CA PRO A 74 -4.98 -0.94 14.43
C PRO A 74 -5.27 -0.83 15.92
N GLU A 75 -4.31 -0.32 16.69
CA GLU A 75 -4.47 -0.04 18.13
C GLU A 75 -5.20 1.30 18.38
N VAL A 76 -5.68 1.95 17.32
CA VAL A 76 -6.28 3.29 17.40
C VAL A 76 -7.73 3.20 17.85
N LYS A 77 -7.97 3.47 19.14
CA LYS A 77 -9.29 3.41 19.80
C LYS A 77 -10.38 4.33 19.21
N LEU A 78 -10.00 5.31 18.37
CA LEU A 78 -10.88 6.35 17.83
C LEU A 78 -11.53 5.99 16.47
N VAL A 79 -11.16 4.88 15.86
CA VAL A 79 -11.66 4.44 14.55
C VAL A 79 -12.42 3.13 14.70
N SER A 80 -13.33 2.82 13.77
CA SER A 80 -13.99 1.52 13.71
C SER A 80 -12.99 0.36 13.86
N ALA A 81 -13.41 -0.75 14.49
CA ALA A 81 -12.55 -1.92 14.73
C ALA A 81 -11.89 -2.47 13.44
N HIS A 82 -12.52 -2.22 12.29
CA HIS A 82 -11.97 -2.49 10.96
C HIS A 82 -12.09 -1.22 10.10
N PRO A 83 -11.12 -0.28 10.22
CA PRO A 83 -11.20 1.01 9.52
C PRO A 83 -10.96 0.87 8.02
N ILE A 84 -10.41 -0.27 7.59
CA ILE A 84 -10.30 -0.68 6.20
C ILE A 84 -10.67 -2.16 6.15
N THR A 85 -11.53 -2.55 5.21
CA THR A 85 -11.90 -3.95 4.93
C THR A 85 -11.78 -4.24 3.45
N GLY A 86 -11.69 -5.51 3.08
CA GLY A 86 -11.72 -5.94 1.70
C GLY A 86 -10.72 -7.05 1.39
N ARG A 87 -10.61 -7.37 0.11
CA ARG A 87 -9.77 -8.47 -0.39
C ARG A 87 -8.56 -7.93 -1.12
N VAL A 88 -7.37 -8.17 -0.58
CA VAL A 88 -6.10 -7.76 -1.17
C VAL A 88 -5.70 -8.75 -2.25
N LYS A 89 -5.46 -8.21 -3.44
CA LYS A 89 -4.66 -8.83 -4.50
C LYS A 89 -3.31 -8.17 -4.55
N ALA A 90 -2.24 -8.96 -4.58
CA ALA A 90 -0.88 -8.47 -4.67
C ALA A 90 -0.12 -9.20 -5.77
N ARG A 91 0.75 -8.48 -6.46
CA ARG A 91 1.75 -9.05 -7.36
C ARG A 91 3.11 -8.48 -7.02
N LEU A 92 4.06 -9.36 -6.80
CA LEU A 92 5.44 -9.04 -6.47
C LEU A 92 6.35 -9.82 -7.42
N ASP A 93 7.18 -9.12 -8.18
CA ASP A 93 8.23 -9.72 -9.00
C ASP A 93 9.52 -8.97 -8.69
N VAL A 94 10.35 -9.55 -7.83
CA VAL A 94 11.51 -8.87 -7.26
C VAL A 94 12.72 -9.78 -7.21
N GLN A 95 13.88 -9.15 -7.28
CA GLN A 95 15.16 -9.75 -6.95
C GLN A 95 15.78 -9.03 -5.76
N GLY A 96 16.57 -9.76 -4.97
CA GLY A 96 17.32 -9.19 -3.87
C GLY A 96 18.51 -10.07 -3.52
N THR A 97 19.29 -9.64 -2.55
CA THR A 97 20.49 -10.36 -2.08
C THR A 97 20.58 -10.31 -0.57
N GLY A 98 20.89 -11.43 0.07
CA GLY A 98 21.02 -11.44 1.52
C GLY A 98 21.07 -12.83 2.12
N ARG A 99 21.69 -12.90 3.30
CA ARG A 99 21.71 -14.07 4.18
C ARG A 99 20.61 -14.03 5.24
N SER A 100 19.93 -12.90 5.40
CA SER A 100 18.81 -12.72 6.32
C SER A 100 17.61 -12.08 5.61
N VAL A 101 16.44 -12.16 6.24
CA VAL A 101 15.22 -11.49 5.75
C VAL A 101 15.44 -9.97 5.64
N ALA A 102 16.10 -9.36 6.64
CA ALA A 102 16.38 -7.93 6.62
C ALA A 102 17.30 -7.52 5.46
N GLU A 103 18.36 -8.29 5.20
CA GLU A 103 19.25 -8.04 4.05
C GLU A 103 18.52 -8.20 2.70
N LEU A 104 17.68 -9.24 2.59
CA LEU A 104 16.86 -9.48 1.41
C LEU A 104 15.88 -8.31 1.18
N LEU A 105 15.10 -7.93 2.20
CA LEU A 105 14.14 -6.83 2.12
C LEU A 105 14.83 -5.49 1.81
N GLY A 106 15.97 -5.22 2.45
CA GLY A 106 16.77 -4.02 2.26
C GLY A 106 17.50 -3.93 0.92
N SER A 107 17.47 -4.99 0.10
CA SER A 107 18.09 -5.04 -1.22
C SER A 107 17.10 -5.31 -2.36
N LEU A 108 15.79 -5.35 -2.07
CA LEU A 108 14.78 -5.63 -3.09
C LEU A 108 14.83 -4.65 -4.26
N ASN A 109 14.67 -5.21 -5.45
CA ASN A 109 14.56 -4.50 -6.72
C ASN A 109 13.50 -5.17 -7.59
N GLY A 110 12.50 -4.40 -8.04
CA GLY A 110 11.44 -4.94 -8.91
C GLY A 110 10.07 -4.33 -8.64
N PRO A 111 9.08 -4.57 -9.51
CA PRO A 111 7.72 -4.05 -9.35
C PRO A 111 6.97 -4.66 -8.15
N LEU A 112 6.04 -3.85 -7.63
CA LEU A 112 5.00 -4.25 -6.69
C LEU A 112 3.67 -3.67 -7.20
N GLN A 113 2.62 -4.50 -7.21
CA GLN A 113 1.25 -4.06 -7.46
C GLN A 113 0.38 -4.58 -6.32
N LEU A 114 -0.46 -3.72 -5.77
CA LEU A 114 -1.43 -4.03 -4.74
C LEU A 114 -2.79 -3.45 -5.15
N ARG A 115 -3.86 -4.19 -4.91
CA ARG A 115 -5.23 -3.72 -5.10
C ARG A 115 -6.13 -4.29 -4.00
N LEU A 116 -7.09 -3.49 -3.56
CA LEU A 116 -8.11 -3.89 -2.62
C LEU A 116 -9.44 -3.99 -3.36
N GLU A 117 -10.01 -5.18 -3.44
CA GLU A 117 -11.30 -5.46 -4.06
C GLU A 117 -12.42 -5.53 -3.02
N ASN A 118 -13.62 -5.10 -3.43
CA ASN A 118 -14.82 -5.07 -2.58
C ASN A 118 -14.54 -4.42 -1.22
N GLY A 119 -13.70 -3.38 -1.23
CA GLY A 119 -13.18 -2.78 -0.03
C GLY A 119 -14.07 -1.66 0.50
N SER A 120 -13.89 -1.35 1.77
CA SER A 120 -14.51 -0.19 2.39
C SER A 120 -13.54 0.48 3.35
N ILE A 121 -13.69 1.80 3.54
CA ILE A 121 -12.88 2.60 4.45
C ILE A 121 -13.79 3.39 5.40
N SER A 122 -13.38 3.53 6.65
CA SER A 122 -14.05 4.39 7.64
C SER A 122 -14.26 5.79 7.08
N HIS A 123 -15.49 6.30 7.22
CA HIS A 123 -15.83 7.66 6.82
C HIS A 123 -15.02 8.66 7.67
N VAL A 124 -14.90 8.42 8.98
CA VAL A 124 -14.05 9.22 9.88
C VAL A 124 -12.60 9.27 9.40
N LEU A 125 -12.04 8.13 8.97
CA LEU A 125 -10.66 8.09 8.46
C LEU A 125 -10.52 8.89 7.15
N THR A 126 -11.51 8.83 6.26
CA THR A 126 -11.53 9.59 5.00
C THR A 126 -11.50 11.10 5.28
N GLU A 127 -12.37 11.57 6.17
CA GLU A 127 -12.45 12.99 6.55
C GLU A 127 -11.22 13.46 7.31
N ALA A 128 -10.65 12.61 8.17
CA ALA A 128 -9.44 12.92 8.94
C ALA A 128 -8.23 13.19 8.02
N VAL A 129 -8.14 12.50 6.88
CA VAL A 129 -7.11 12.77 5.87
C VAL A 129 -7.34 14.11 5.17
N GLY A 130 -8.60 14.50 4.94
CA GLY A 130 -8.99 15.82 4.44
C GLY A 130 -8.83 16.96 5.45
N LEU A 131 -8.63 16.63 6.73
CA LEU A 131 -8.71 17.55 7.86
C LEU A 131 -10.04 18.29 7.88
N ASP A 132 -11.13 17.58 7.59
CA ASP A 132 -12.47 18.12 7.70
C ASP A 132 -12.94 18.06 9.16
N VAL A 133 -12.81 19.20 9.85
CA VAL A 133 -13.12 19.29 11.27
C VAL A 133 -14.64 19.25 11.49
N ALA A 134 -15.44 19.83 10.60
CA ALA A 134 -16.88 19.91 10.78
C ALA A 134 -17.56 18.55 10.59
N GLN A 135 -17.22 17.85 9.52
CA GLN A 135 -17.72 16.50 9.23
C GLN A 135 -17.20 15.51 10.28
N GLY A 136 -15.93 15.60 10.66
CA GLY A 136 -15.33 14.79 11.72
C GLY A 136 -16.06 14.94 13.07
N LEU A 137 -16.34 16.17 13.51
CA LEU A 137 -17.10 16.44 14.74
C LEU A 137 -18.55 15.93 14.65
N GLY A 138 -19.20 16.09 13.49
CA GLY A 138 -20.56 15.59 13.27
C GLY A 138 -20.67 14.06 13.36
N MET A 139 -19.64 13.33 12.96
CA MET A 139 -19.60 11.86 13.05
C MET A 139 -19.28 11.33 14.44
N LEU A 140 -18.53 12.05 15.27
CA LEU A 140 -18.37 11.70 16.68
C LEU A 140 -19.71 11.62 17.42
N LEU A 141 -20.73 12.35 16.95
CA LEU A 141 -22.09 12.35 17.50
C LEU A 141 -23.02 11.30 16.86
N ARG A 142 -22.86 11.03 15.55
CA ARG A 142 -23.77 10.15 14.77
C ARG A 142 -23.28 8.70 14.62
N GLY A 143 -22.00 8.44 14.88
CA GLY A 143 -21.34 7.16 14.65
C GLY A 143 -20.62 7.09 13.30
N ASP A 144 -19.52 6.32 13.27
CA ASP A 144 -18.73 6.04 12.07
C ASP A 144 -19.40 4.96 11.20
N ARG A 145 -19.20 5.05 9.88
CA ARG A 145 -19.68 4.08 8.90
C ARG A 145 -18.59 3.84 7.86
N ASN A 146 -18.54 2.64 7.30
CA ASN A 146 -17.62 2.38 6.21
C ASN A 146 -18.22 2.82 4.86
N LEU A 147 -17.43 3.57 4.09
CA LEU A 147 -17.71 3.94 2.72
C LEU A 147 -17.14 2.88 1.77
N PRO A 148 -17.95 2.35 0.82
CA PRO A 148 -17.43 1.49 -0.24
C PRO A 148 -16.36 2.22 -1.06
N LEU A 149 -15.31 1.49 -1.43
CA LEU A 149 -14.25 1.99 -2.30
C LEU A 149 -14.62 1.73 -3.76
N ASN A 150 -14.47 2.75 -4.60
CA ASN A 150 -14.47 2.59 -6.05
C ASN A 150 -13.13 2.02 -6.53
N CYS A 151 -12.03 2.48 -5.92
CA CYS A 151 -10.68 2.05 -6.24
C CYS A 151 -9.77 2.15 -5.03
N ALA A 152 -8.94 1.14 -4.81
CA ALA A 152 -7.79 1.24 -3.91
C ALA A 152 -6.64 0.43 -4.49
N ARG A 153 -5.59 1.11 -4.93
CA ARG A 153 -4.43 0.48 -5.59
C ARG A 153 -3.12 1.15 -5.22
N LEU A 154 -2.05 0.38 -5.28
CA LEU A 154 -0.67 0.84 -5.22
C LEU A 154 0.13 0.11 -6.30
N ASP A 155 0.64 0.85 -7.27
CA ASP A 155 1.67 0.40 -8.20
C ASP A 155 2.97 1.10 -7.84
N GLY A 156 4.02 0.32 -7.60
CA GLY A 156 5.31 0.84 -7.19
C GLY A 156 6.45 -0.01 -7.70
N ARG A 157 7.66 0.43 -7.38
CA ARG A 157 8.87 -0.33 -7.63
C ARG A 157 9.81 -0.19 -6.44
N PHE A 158 10.38 -1.32 -6.03
CA PHE A 158 11.52 -1.35 -5.14
C PHE A 158 12.79 -1.02 -5.92
N ALA A 159 13.62 -0.15 -5.34
CA ALA A 159 14.98 0.11 -5.77
C ALA A 159 15.88 0.11 -4.52
N ALA A 160 16.78 -0.87 -4.43
CA ALA A 160 17.64 -1.09 -3.27
C ALA A 160 16.89 -1.04 -1.93
N GLY A 161 15.79 -1.80 -1.83
CA GLY A 161 14.95 -1.89 -0.64
C GLY A 161 14.02 -0.70 -0.40
N VAL A 162 14.06 0.34 -1.25
CA VAL A 162 13.16 1.49 -1.16
C VAL A 162 12.02 1.38 -2.16
N LEU A 163 10.80 1.22 -1.67
CA LEU A 163 9.58 1.31 -2.45
C LEU A 163 9.25 2.77 -2.75
N ARG A 164 9.05 3.07 -4.03
CA ARG A 164 8.43 4.32 -4.47
C ARG A 164 7.14 4.03 -5.24
N PRO A 165 5.99 4.56 -4.80
CA PRO A 165 4.76 4.50 -5.57
C PRO A 165 4.91 5.27 -6.89
N ARG A 166 4.48 4.66 -7.99
CA ARG A 166 4.16 5.35 -9.26
C ARG A 166 2.70 5.83 -9.24
N THR A 167 1.84 5.04 -8.62
CA THR A 167 0.43 5.36 -8.40
C THR A 167 0.03 4.75 -7.07
N ALA A 168 -0.48 5.55 -6.14
CA ALA A 168 -1.14 5.04 -4.95
C ALA A 168 -2.37 5.89 -4.69
N ILE A 169 -3.55 5.29 -4.86
CA ILE A 169 -4.83 5.98 -4.86
C ILE A 169 -5.82 5.16 -4.04
N VAL A 170 -6.63 5.86 -3.24
CA VAL A 170 -7.86 5.35 -2.63
C VAL A 170 -8.99 6.29 -3.03
N ASP A 171 -10.05 5.77 -3.62
CA ASP A 171 -11.17 6.53 -4.15
C ASP A 171 -12.48 5.94 -3.63
N ASN A 172 -13.36 6.80 -3.14
CA ASN A 172 -14.72 6.48 -2.80
C ASN A 172 -15.65 7.60 -3.30
N ARG A 173 -16.93 7.51 -2.95
CA ARG A 173 -17.94 8.52 -3.35
C ARG A 173 -17.70 9.93 -2.79
N ASP A 174 -16.94 10.04 -1.71
CA ASP A 174 -16.77 11.25 -0.90
C ASP A 174 -15.48 11.96 -1.26
N SER A 175 -14.39 11.22 -1.38
CA SER A 175 -13.06 11.77 -1.61
C SER A 175 -12.16 10.83 -2.41
N ARG A 176 -11.24 11.43 -3.17
CA ARG A 176 -10.05 10.75 -3.69
C ARG A 176 -8.84 11.08 -2.84
N ILE A 177 -8.11 10.07 -2.42
CA ILE A 177 -6.88 10.17 -1.64
C ILE A 177 -5.71 9.71 -2.51
N ASP A 178 -4.79 10.62 -2.79
CA ASP A 178 -3.53 10.33 -3.48
C ASP A 178 -2.40 10.19 -2.45
N LEU A 179 -1.56 9.16 -2.61
CA LEU A 179 -0.39 8.91 -1.77
C LEU A 179 0.89 8.94 -2.62
N ASP A 180 1.91 9.63 -2.13
CA ASP A 180 3.25 9.64 -2.71
C ASP A 180 4.34 9.56 -1.63
N GLY A 181 5.61 9.46 -2.05
CA GLY A 181 6.76 9.44 -1.15
C GLY A 181 7.57 8.14 -1.24
N ARG A 182 8.07 7.67 -0.11
CA ARG A 182 8.94 6.49 -0.04
C ARG A 182 8.70 5.65 1.21
N ILE A 183 8.90 4.35 1.06
CA ILE A 183 8.95 3.38 2.15
C ILE A 183 10.26 2.61 2.00
N SER A 184 11.11 2.64 3.01
CA SER A 184 12.40 1.95 3.00
C SER A 184 12.32 0.73 3.90
N LEU A 185 12.51 -0.45 3.32
CA LEU A 185 12.64 -1.70 4.07
C LEU A 185 14.08 -1.93 4.55
N LYS A 186 15.02 -1.08 4.12
CA LYS A 186 16.43 -1.17 4.50
C LYS A 186 16.69 -0.64 5.91
N ASP A 187 16.04 0.47 6.24
CA ASP A 187 16.18 1.18 7.51
C ASP A 187 14.82 1.42 8.19
N GLU A 188 13.78 0.73 7.70
CA GLU A 188 12.40 0.82 8.16
C GLU A 188 11.81 2.24 8.12
N SER A 189 12.43 3.18 7.39
CA SER A 189 11.97 4.56 7.34
C SER A 189 10.75 4.74 6.44
N LEU A 190 9.80 5.54 6.92
CA LEU A 190 8.59 5.95 6.22
C LEU A 190 8.63 7.46 6.00
N ASP A 191 8.33 7.90 4.78
CA ASP A 191 8.05 9.30 4.49
C ASP A 191 7.03 9.37 3.34
N LEU A 192 5.76 9.34 3.71
CA LEU A 192 4.64 9.41 2.79
C LEU A 192 3.92 10.74 2.92
N ARG A 193 3.43 11.23 1.78
CA ARG A 193 2.53 12.38 1.69
C ARG A 193 1.17 11.87 1.23
N VAL A 194 0.14 12.25 1.95
CA VAL A 194 -1.24 11.87 1.72
C VAL A 194 -2.03 13.13 1.43
N VAL A 195 -2.72 13.15 0.30
CA VAL A 195 -3.50 14.30 -0.18
C VAL A 195 -4.92 13.83 -0.46
N ALA A 196 -5.88 14.32 0.32
CA ALA A 196 -7.30 14.17 0.01
C ALA A 196 -7.79 15.27 -0.92
N LYS A 197 -8.66 14.87 -1.85
CA LYS A 197 -9.41 15.71 -2.77
C LYS A 197 -10.89 15.37 -2.60
N PRO A 198 -11.66 16.20 -1.88
CA PRO A 198 -13.08 15.97 -1.69
C PRO A 198 -13.83 16.12 -3.01
N LYS A 199 -14.85 15.28 -3.21
CA LYS A 199 -15.75 15.28 -4.37
C LYS A 199 -17.04 16.05 -4.12
N ASP A 200 -17.34 16.37 -2.87
CA ASP A 200 -18.50 17.14 -2.46
C ASP A 200 -18.13 18.36 -1.62
N PHE A 201 -19.15 19.13 -1.25
CA PHE A 201 -18.99 20.36 -0.50
C PHE A 201 -18.61 20.07 0.95
N SER A 202 -17.51 20.67 1.39
CA SER A 202 -16.92 20.48 2.72
C SER A 202 -16.78 21.84 3.45
N PRO A 203 -17.54 22.08 4.52
CA PRO A 203 -17.37 23.27 5.34
C PRO A 203 -16.21 23.08 6.34
N LEU A 204 -15.34 24.09 6.46
CA LEU A 204 -14.25 24.12 7.45
C LEU A 204 -13.09 23.12 7.18
N THR A 205 -12.81 22.82 5.92
CA THR A 205 -11.64 22.01 5.53
C THR A 205 -10.34 22.82 5.45
N LEU A 206 -9.21 22.18 5.74
CA LEU A 206 -7.90 22.81 5.69
C LEU A 206 -7.11 22.48 4.40
N ARG A 207 -7.50 21.44 3.65
CA ARG A 207 -6.81 20.97 2.42
C ARG A 207 -5.28 20.88 2.55
N ALA A 208 -4.78 20.57 3.75
CA ALA A 208 -3.36 20.44 3.98
C ALA A 208 -2.96 18.97 3.82
N PRO A 209 -1.94 18.66 3.01
CA PRO A 209 -1.39 17.32 2.95
C PRO A 209 -0.98 16.83 4.33
N VAL A 210 -1.29 15.57 4.60
CA VAL A 210 -0.85 14.85 5.78
C VAL A 210 0.45 14.11 5.45
N ARG A 211 1.41 14.15 6.36
CA ARG A 211 2.67 13.41 6.29
C ARG A 211 2.61 12.24 7.24
N LEU A 212 2.98 11.06 6.76
CA LEU A 212 3.24 9.88 7.57
C LEU A 212 4.75 9.65 7.57
N GLN A 213 5.38 9.88 8.73
CA GLN A 213 6.84 9.90 8.88
C GLN A 213 7.29 9.03 10.04
N GLY A 214 8.58 8.70 10.10
CA GLY A 214 9.16 7.92 11.20
C GLY A 214 9.55 6.53 10.73
N THR A 215 9.28 5.51 11.55
CA THR A 215 9.55 4.12 11.22
C THR A 215 8.26 3.37 10.87
N LEU A 216 8.38 2.23 10.22
CA LEU A 216 7.25 1.33 9.95
C LEU A 216 6.55 0.86 11.24
N ALA A 217 7.32 0.70 12.33
CA ALA A 217 6.80 0.29 13.63
C ALA A 217 6.11 1.44 14.38
N GLU A 218 6.61 2.67 14.24
CA GLU A 218 6.09 3.85 14.92
C GLU A 218 5.86 5.01 13.94
N PRO A 219 4.85 4.90 13.05
CA PRO A 219 4.51 5.97 12.14
C PRO A 219 3.92 7.16 12.91
N ARG A 220 4.36 8.36 12.57
CA ARG A 220 3.92 9.63 13.12
C ARG A 220 3.19 10.43 12.06
N VAL A 221 2.05 11.00 12.44
CA VAL A 221 1.24 11.86 11.58
C VAL A 221 1.66 13.30 11.81
N ALA A 222 1.97 14.04 10.74
CA ALA A 222 2.26 15.46 10.78
C ALA A 222 1.50 16.21 9.68
N LEU A 223 1.24 17.50 9.86
CA LEU A 223 0.57 18.34 8.86
C LEU A 223 1.57 19.18 8.08
N GLU A 224 1.37 19.33 6.77
CA GLU A 224 2.18 20.25 5.99
C GLU A 224 1.79 21.72 6.24
N GLY A 225 2.54 22.39 7.12
CA GLY A 225 2.27 23.76 7.56
C GLY A 225 2.22 24.83 6.44
N LYS A 226 2.90 24.62 5.31
CA LYS A 226 2.93 25.61 4.21
C LYS A 226 1.55 25.91 3.64
N ARG A 227 0.69 24.89 3.45
CA ARG A 227 -0.66 25.09 2.92
C ARG A 227 -1.61 25.64 3.99
N LEU A 228 -1.43 25.24 5.25
CA LEU A 228 -2.17 25.79 6.38
C LEU A 228 -1.98 27.32 6.51
N GLY A 229 -0.74 27.80 6.33
CA GLY A 229 -0.42 29.22 6.39
C GLY A 229 -1.17 30.06 5.34
N GLY A 230 -1.33 29.55 4.11
CA GLY A 230 -2.06 30.25 3.05
C GLY A 230 -3.53 30.50 3.39
N ARG A 231 -4.25 29.48 3.91
CA ARG A 231 -5.64 29.63 4.34
C ARG A 231 -5.79 30.55 5.54
N ALA A 232 -4.87 30.50 6.50
CA ALA A 232 -4.88 31.41 7.64
C ALA A 232 -4.73 32.88 7.20
N ILE A 233 -3.83 33.17 6.25
CA ILE A 233 -3.65 34.51 5.68
C ILE A 233 -4.93 34.97 4.97
N ALA A 234 -5.54 34.11 4.15
CA ALA A 234 -6.80 34.41 3.47
C ALA A 234 -7.95 34.69 4.46
N ALA A 235 -8.05 33.89 5.53
CA ALA A 235 -9.04 34.06 6.58
C ALA A 235 -8.87 35.41 7.31
N LEU A 236 -7.62 35.79 7.62
CA LEU A 236 -7.32 37.10 8.23
C LEU A 236 -7.69 38.25 7.29
N ALA A 237 -7.35 38.16 6.00
CA ALA A 237 -7.67 39.18 5.02
C ALA A 237 -9.19 39.35 4.83
N LEU A 238 -9.93 38.26 4.69
CA LEU A 238 -11.39 38.27 4.59
C LEU A 238 -12.05 38.74 5.89
N GLY A 239 -11.53 38.29 7.03
CA GLY A 239 -11.99 38.69 8.36
C GLY A 239 -11.81 40.18 8.65
N ALA A 240 -10.74 40.79 8.13
CA ALA A 240 -10.51 42.22 8.21
C ALA A 240 -11.55 43.05 7.44
N LEU A 241 -12.16 42.48 6.39
CA LEU A 241 -13.30 43.10 5.70
C LEU A 241 -14.57 42.97 6.53
N THR A 242 -14.92 41.73 6.92
CA THR A 242 -16.00 41.45 7.87
C THR A 242 -15.67 40.18 8.66
N PRO A 243 -15.82 40.16 10.00
CA PRO A 243 -15.42 38.99 10.79
C PRO A 243 -16.02 37.65 10.31
N PRO A 244 -17.30 37.56 9.90
CA PRO A 244 -17.86 36.32 9.36
C PRO A 244 -17.22 35.85 8.04
N ALA A 245 -16.69 36.75 7.21
CA ALA A 245 -16.08 36.39 5.93
C ALA A 245 -14.79 35.58 6.09
N ALA A 246 -14.14 35.57 7.26
CA ALA A 246 -13.00 34.70 7.54
C ALA A 246 -13.31 33.21 7.30
N LEU A 247 -14.57 32.79 7.51
CA LEU A 247 -15.01 31.41 7.30
C LEU A 247 -14.96 31.00 5.81
N LEU A 248 -15.09 31.95 4.88
CA LEU A 248 -15.05 31.66 3.45
C LEU A 248 -13.70 31.06 3.02
N ALA A 249 -12.60 31.36 3.73
CA ALA A 249 -11.29 30.77 3.47
C ALA A 249 -11.22 29.26 3.74
N PHE A 250 -12.21 28.71 4.45
CA PHE A 250 -12.30 27.30 4.81
C PHE A 250 -13.48 26.59 4.17
N ILE A 251 -14.24 27.27 3.31
CA ILE A 251 -15.29 26.64 2.51
C ILE A 251 -14.64 25.97 1.30
N ASP A 252 -15.08 24.76 1.01
CA ASP A 252 -14.62 24.00 -0.14
C ASP A 252 -15.82 23.47 -0.93
N PRO A 253 -15.97 23.85 -2.21
CA PRO A 253 -17.05 23.34 -3.04
C PRO A 253 -16.87 21.87 -3.47
N GLY A 254 -15.71 21.27 -3.23
CA GLY A 254 -15.33 19.97 -3.79
C GLY A 254 -14.74 20.10 -5.21
N GLU A 255 -14.18 19.01 -5.71
CA GLU A 255 -13.71 18.89 -7.09
C GLU A 255 -14.64 17.95 -7.88
N ASP A 256 -14.95 18.32 -9.13
CA ASP A 256 -15.67 17.43 -10.06
C ASP A 256 -14.69 16.35 -10.58
N LEU A 257 -14.42 15.37 -9.72
CA LEU A 257 -13.55 14.24 -10.02
C LEU A 257 -14.39 13.01 -10.35
N PRO A 258 -14.23 12.43 -11.56
CA PRO A 258 -14.88 11.18 -11.88
C PRO A 258 -14.33 10.05 -11.01
N ASP A 259 -15.15 9.02 -10.82
CA ASP A 259 -14.71 7.80 -10.12
C ASP A 259 -13.53 7.15 -10.85
N VAL A 260 -12.55 6.70 -10.06
CA VAL A 260 -11.36 6.04 -10.60
C VAL A 260 -11.68 4.57 -10.86
N ASP A 261 -11.54 4.11 -12.10
CA ASP A 261 -11.58 2.68 -12.41
C ASP A 261 -10.23 2.03 -12.08
N CYS A 262 -10.28 0.99 -11.25
CA CYS A 262 -9.14 0.24 -10.72
C CYS A 262 -8.85 -1.06 -11.49
N SER A 263 -9.47 -1.27 -12.67
CA SER A 263 -9.23 -2.43 -13.51
C SER A 263 -7.74 -2.54 -13.94
N LEU A 264 -7.17 -3.76 -13.83
CA LEU A 264 -5.76 -4.01 -14.16
C LEU A 264 -5.55 -4.04 -15.67
N ALA A 265 -4.47 -3.41 -16.15
CA ALA A 265 -3.94 -3.73 -17.46
C ALA A 265 -3.47 -5.21 -17.46
N PRO A 266 -3.85 -6.02 -18.46
CA PRO A 266 -3.43 -7.42 -18.53
C PRO A 266 -1.91 -7.56 -18.63
N ARG A 267 -1.41 -8.70 -18.11
CA ARG A 267 0.00 -9.09 -18.08
C ARG A 267 0.61 -8.92 -19.48
N GLN A 268 1.64 -8.09 -19.62
CA GLN A 268 2.58 -8.25 -20.74
C GLN A 268 3.43 -9.47 -20.37
N VAL A 269 2.94 -10.66 -20.72
CA VAL A 269 3.78 -11.87 -20.67
C VAL A 269 4.79 -11.70 -21.79
N GLU A 270 5.99 -11.23 -21.46
CA GLU A 270 7.10 -11.31 -22.40
C GLU A 270 7.38 -12.81 -22.61
N ALA A 271 7.02 -13.30 -23.80
CA ALA A 271 7.23 -14.70 -24.15
C ALA A 271 8.72 -15.05 -23.95
N PRO A 272 9.05 -16.24 -23.42
CA PRO A 272 10.43 -16.65 -23.26
C PRO A 272 11.15 -16.54 -24.61
N ARG A 273 12.25 -15.78 -24.65
CA ARG A 273 13.07 -15.66 -25.86
C ARG A 273 13.53 -17.07 -26.26
N PRO A 274 13.31 -17.49 -27.53
CA PRO A 274 13.73 -18.81 -27.98
C PRO A 274 15.25 -18.92 -27.81
N ILE A 275 15.68 -19.99 -27.13
CA ILE A 275 17.10 -20.32 -27.01
C ILE A 275 17.59 -20.65 -28.42
N SER A 276 18.41 -19.78 -28.98
CA SER A 276 19.13 -20.04 -30.23
C SER A 276 20.06 -21.23 -29.97
N ARG A 277 19.71 -22.40 -30.52
CA ARG A 277 20.65 -23.50 -30.68
C ARG A 277 21.72 -23.02 -31.66
N ARG A 278 22.97 -22.93 -31.20
CA ARG A 278 24.15 -23.00 -32.06
C ARG A 278 24.72 -24.39 -31.94
#